data_AF-L8FV95-F1
#
_entry.id   AF-L8FV95-F1
#
_cell.length_a   1.000
_cell.length_b   1.000
_cell.length_c   1.000
_cell.angle_alpha   90.00
_cell.angle_beta   90.00
_cell.angle_gamma   90.00
#
_symmetry.space_group_name_H-M   'P 1'
#
loop_
_entity.id
_entity.type
_entity.pdbx_description
1 polymer ?
#
loop_
_entity_poly.entity_id
_entity_poly.type
_entity_poly.pdbx_seq_one_letter_code
_entity_poly.pdbx_strand_id
1 'polypeptide(L)'
;MVFLWAIAAVPIGTYAIVQHFNTPLQIQPQLLCTLSLISWVQILVYGNGWSWFKASVYGITTAAIFGGAQAVLILTLRPLYNRGIDYPMIIVGVIASILVAIGLLPPYYEMWKRRGRVVGISLWFIFIDLLGAFFSLMALVAQHDFDILGGILYIAVIILELGILGSHGIWLVRTRRVHRAAALEGKTFDDVLEEKAHAGTTWKFSERR
;
A
#
# COMPACT_ATOMS: atom_id res chain seq x y z
N MET A 1 -0.90 -0.45 -8.92
CA MET A 1 -0.87 -0.30 -7.45
C MET A 1 0.26 0.62 -7.02
N VAL A 2 1.54 0.23 -7.16
CA VAL A 2 2.70 1.00 -6.65
C VAL A 2 2.78 2.47 -7.08
N PHE A 3 2.38 2.80 -8.31
CA PHE A 3 2.38 4.19 -8.77
C PHE A 3 1.34 5.07 -8.05
N LEU A 4 0.17 4.51 -7.71
CA LEU A 4 -0.86 5.23 -6.95
C LEU A 4 -0.38 5.54 -5.53
N TRP A 5 0.41 4.64 -4.94
CA TRP A 5 1.01 4.86 -3.62
C TRP A 5 2.07 5.97 -3.65
N ALA A 6 2.87 6.04 -4.72
CA ALA A 6 3.80 7.15 -4.91
C ALA A 6 3.08 8.51 -5.01
N ILE A 7 1.93 8.56 -5.72
CA ILE A 7 1.10 9.77 -5.77
C ILE A 7 0.52 10.10 -4.40
N ALA A 8 -0.02 9.11 -3.69
CA ALA A 8 -0.61 9.30 -2.36
C ALA A 8 0.41 9.81 -1.34
N ALA A 9 1.68 9.41 -1.45
CA ALA A 9 2.75 9.83 -0.55
C ALA A 9 3.03 11.34 -0.58
N VAL A 10 2.74 12.03 -1.68
CA VAL A 10 2.94 13.48 -1.81
C VAL A 10 2.09 14.28 -0.82
N PRO A 11 0.74 14.21 -0.85
CA PRO A 11 -0.10 14.92 0.11
C PRO A 11 0.09 14.42 1.55
N ILE A 12 0.34 13.13 1.78
CA ILE A 12 0.61 12.59 3.13
C ILE A 12 1.90 13.22 3.69
N GLY A 13 2.97 13.30 2.91
CA GLY A 13 4.22 13.90 3.37
C GLY A 13 4.10 15.41 3.57
N THR A 14 3.34 16.13 2.72
CA THR A 14 3.01 17.53 2.97
C THR A 14 2.25 17.68 4.29
N TYR A 15 1.26 16.83 4.52
CA TYR A 15 0.45 16.83 5.75
C TYR A 15 1.33 16.68 6.99
N ALA A 16 2.19 15.65 7.02
CA ALA A 16 3.08 15.37 8.13
C ALA A 16 4.11 16.49 8.40
N ILE A 17 4.66 17.10 7.34
CA ILE A 17 5.66 18.15 7.48
C ILE A 17 5.03 19.46 7.98
N VAL A 18 3.88 19.86 7.43
CA VAL A 18 3.25 21.15 7.78
C VAL A 18 2.62 21.09 9.17
N GLN A 19 2.04 19.95 9.58
CA GLN A 19 1.53 19.77 10.94
C GLN A 19 2.62 19.48 12.00
N HIS A 20 3.90 19.53 11.61
CA HIS A 20 5.01 19.33 12.55
C HIS A 20 4.95 18.00 13.30
N PHE A 21 4.54 16.93 12.61
CA PHE A 21 4.53 15.59 13.21
C PHE A 21 5.94 15.13 13.59
N ASN A 22 6.01 14.15 14.48
CA ASN A 22 7.27 13.51 14.85
C ASN A 22 8.12 13.13 13.63
N THR A 23 9.44 13.31 13.70
CA THR A 23 10.37 13.08 12.57
C THR A 23 10.16 11.74 11.85
N PRO A 24 9.89 10.61 12.54
CA PRO A 24 9.57 9.35 11.86
C PRO A 24 8.34 9.42 10.93
N LEU A 25 7.29 10.14 11.34
CA LEU A 25 6.05 10.32 10.57
C LEU A 25 6.27 11.21 9.34
N GLN A 26 7.25 12.13 9.39
CA GLN A 26 7.64 12.92 8.22
C GLN A 26 8.46 12.13 7.21
N ILE A 27 9.32 11.22 7.69
CA ILE A 27 10.19 10.40 6.84
C ILE A 27 9.42 9.27 6.15
N GLN A 28 8.43 8.67 6.83
CA GLN A 28 7.68 7.51 6.32
C GLN A 28 7.09 7.72 4.92
N PRO A 29 6.37 8.83 4.60
CA PRO A 29 5.85 9.07 3.27
C PRO A 29 6.94 9.24 2.21
N GLN A 30 8.11 9.78 2.58
CA GLN A 30 9.23 9.98 1.64
C GLN A 30 9.85 8.64 1.23
N LEU A 31 10.00 7.73 2.20
CA LEU A 31 10.44 6.37 1.94
C LEU A 31 9.42 5.61 1.10
N LEU A 32 8.12 5.71 1.43
CA LEU A 32 7.04 5.11 0.64
C LEU A 32 7.07 5.59 -0.80
N CYS A 33 7.17 6.91 -1.03
CA CYS A 33 7.25 7.49 -2.37
C CYS A 33 8.44 6.94 -3.15
N THR A 34 9.63 6.99 -2.55
CA THR A 34 10.89 6.60 -3.19
C THR A 34 10.88 5.11 -3.55
N LEU A 35 10.54 4.24 -2.60
CA LEU A 35 10.49 2.80 -2.81
C LEU A 35 9.42 2.43 -3.84
N SER A 36 8.25 3.08 -3.79
CA SER A 36 7.18 2.87 -4.78
C SER A 36 7.59 3.25 -6.19
N LEU A 37 8.33 4.36 -6.36
CA LEU A 37 8.87 4.77 -7.66
C LEU A 37 9.95 3.81 -8.16
N ILE A 38 10.84 3.34 -7.29
CA ILE A 38 11.84 2.32 -7.65
C ILE A 38 11.14 1.04 -8.14
N SER A 39 10.17 0.54 -7.38
CA SER A 39 9.39 -0.64 -7.78
C SER A 39 8.64 -0.42 -9.08
N TRP A 40 8.11 0.78 -9.31
CA TRP A 40 7.45 1.11 -10.57
C TRP A 40 8.42 1.14 -11.76
N VAL A 41 9.62 1.69 -11.60
CA VAL A 41 10.68 1.63 -12.63
C VAL A 41 11.06 0.18 -12.92
N GLN A 42 11.18 -0.68 -11.90
CA GLN A 42 11.43 -2.11 -12.09
C GLN A 42 10.31 -2.77 -12.91
N ILE A 43 9.04 -2.43 -12.66
CA ILE A 43 7.91 -2.94 -13.44
C ILE A 43 8.01 -2.49 -14.91
N LEU A 44 8.44 -1.26 -15.20
CA LEU A 44 8.62 -0.79 -16.58
C LEU A 44 9.74 -1.57 -17.30
N VAL A 45 10.85 -1.85 -16.62
CA VAL A 45 11.98 -2.59 -17.20
C VAL A 45 11.62 -4.07 -17.41
N TYR A 46 11.20 -4.77 -16.35
CA TYR A 46 10.98 -6.21 -16.40
C TYR A 46 9.61 -6.62 -16.97
N GLY A 47 8.58 -5.81 -16.75
CA GLY A 47 7.22 -6.12 -17.20
C GLY A 47 6.92 -5.64 -18.62
N ASN A 48 7.36 -4.44 -18.98
CA ASN A 48 7.07 -3.84 -20.29
C ASN A 48 8.26 -3.87 -21.27
N GLY A 49 9.40 -4.43 -20.87
CA GLY A 49 10.58 -4.55 -21.73
C GLY A 49 11.25 -3.20 -22.05
N TRP A 50 11.04 -2.16 -21.24
CA TRP A 50 11.71 -0.87 -21.46
C TRP A 50 13.21 -0.99 -21.21
N SER A 51 14.01 -0.21 -21.95
CA SER A 51 15.44 -0.14 -21.64
C SER A 51 15.67 0.53 -20.28
N TRP A 52 16.65 0.04 -19.52
CA TRP A 52 16.95 0.52 -18.17
C TRP A 52 17.20 2.04 -18.13
N PHE A 53 17.84 2.60 -19.16
CA PHE A 53 18.07 4.04 -19.26
C PHE A 53 16.77 4.84 -19.41
N LYS A 54 15.87 4.43 -20.33
CA LYS A 54 14.58 5.10 -20.55
C LYS A 54 13.71 5.06 -19.29
N ALA A 55 13.63 3.89 -18.65
CA ALA A 55 12.85 3.71 -17.44
C ALA A 55 13.41 4.54 -16.26
N SER A 56 14.73 4.61 -16.11
CA SER A 56 15.38 5.38 -15.05
C SER A 56 15.18 6.89 -15.22
N VAL A 57 15.31 7.41 -16.45
CA VAL A 57 15.02 8.82 -16.75
C VAL A 57 13.57 9.14 -16.40
N TYR A 58 12.63 8.30 -16.83
CA TYR A 58 11.20 8.51 -16.54
C TYR A 58 10.90 8.47 -15.03
N GLY A 59 11.53 7.55 -14.29
CA GLY A 59 11.43 7.47 -12.84
C GLY A 59 11.97 8.72 -12.14
N ILE A 60 13.16 9.19 -12.52
CA ILE A 60 13.79 10.39 -11.93
C ILE A 60 12.97 11.65 -12.24
N THR A 61 12.50 11.82 -13.49
CA THR A 61 11.64 12.94 -13.86
C THR A 61 10.35 12.93 -13.04
N THR A 62 9.73 11.77 -12.85
CA THR A 62 8.53 11.63 -12.01
C THR A 62 8.83 11.97 -10.55
N ALA A 63 9.95 11.48 -10.00
CA ALA A 63 10.38 11.80 -8.64
C ALA A 63 10.59 13.31 -8.45
N ALA A 64 11.21 13.98 -9.42
CA ALA A 64 11.41 15.42 -9.41
C ALA A 64 10.08 16.19 -9.45
N ILE A 65 9.12 15.73 -10.26
CA ILE A 65 7.76 16.31 -10.30
C ILE A 65 7.06 16.15 -8.94
N PHE A 66 7.13 14.96 -8.34
CA PHE A 66 6.49 14.70 -7.04
C PHE A 66 7.14 15.51 -5.91
N GLY A 67 8.47 15.56 -5.87
CA GLY A 67 9.21 16.40 -4.92
C GLY A 67 8.92 17.89 -5.11
N GLY A 68 8.86 18.36 -6.36
CA GLY A 68 8.49 19.73 -6.70
C GLY A 68 7.06 20.06 -6.28
N ALA A 69 6.09 19.19 -6.59
CA ALA A 69 4.70 19.35 -6.17
C ALA A 69 4.57 19.39 -4.65
N GLN A 70 5.28 18.50 -3.94
CA GLN A 70 5.31 18.50 -2.48
C GLN A 70 5.88 19.80 -1.92
N ALA A 71 6.98 20.29 -2.49
CA ALA A 71 7.62 21.54 -2.08
C ALA A 71 6.70 22.74 -2.28
N VAL A 72 6.02 22.83 -3.43
CA VAL A 72 5.03 23.88 -3.72
C VAL A 72 3.89 23.84 -2.69
N LEU A 73 3.37 22.65 -2.38
CA LEU A 73 2.33 22.50 -1.37
C LEU A 73 2.81 22.95 0.01
N ILE A 74 4.01 22.55 0.44
CA ILE A 74 4.58 22.95 1.73
C ILE A 74 4.78 24.47 1.80
N LEU A 75 5.41 25.06 0.78
CA LEU A 75 5.68 26.50 0.74
C LEU A 75 4.40 27.34 0.70
N THR A 76 3.33 26.81 0.09
CA THR A 76 2.03 27.47 0.03
C THR A 76 1.23 27.32 1.32
N LEU A 77 1.21 26.12 1.91
CA LEU A 77 0.34 25.80 3.05
C LEU A 77 0.95 26.17 4.40
N ARG A 78 2.28 26.12 4.53
CA ARG A 78 2.97 26.44 5.79
C ARG A 78 2.72 27.86 6.29
N PRO A 79 2.76 28.91 5.44
CA PRO A 79 2.40 30.26 5.88
C PRO A 79 0.93 30.41 6.30
N LEU A 80 0.02 29.67 5.68
CA LEU A 80 -1.41 29.68 6.05
C LEU A 80 -1.62 29.01 7.40
N TYR A 81 -0.99 27.85 7.61
CA TYR A 81 -1.03 27.14 8.89
C TYR A 81 -0.43 27.98 10.03
N ASN A 82 0.71 28.64 9.79
CA ASN A 82 1.32 29.55 10.77
C ASN A 82 0.45 30.77 11.14
N ARG A 83 -0.54 31.11 10.30
CA ARG A 83 -1.54 32.15 10.57
C ARG A 83 -2.76 31.63 11.33
N GLY A 84 -2.76 30.35 11.74
CA GLY A 84 -3.88 29.68 12.41
C GLY A 84 -5.02 29.27 11.48
N ILE A 85 -4.75 29.16 10.17
CA ILE A 85 -5.74 28.74 9.17
C ILE A 85 -5.56 27.25 8.88
N ASP A 86 -6.37 26.42 9.54
CA ASP A 86 -6.17 24.96 9.56
C ASP A 86 -6.96 24.19 8.48
N TYR A 87 -8.02 24.79 7.90
CA TYR A 87 -8.86 24.12 6.90
C TYR A 87 -8.11 23.59 5.66
N PRO A 88 -7.05 24.25 5.12
CA PRO A 88 -6.31 23.72 3.99
C PRO A 88 -5.61 22.40 4.32
N MET A 89 -5.16 22.24 5.57
CA MET A 89 -4.50 21.02 6.03
C MET A 89 -5.49 19.87 6.14
N ILE A 90 -6.71 20.14 6.62
CA ILE A 90 -7.79 19.14 6.65
C ILE A 90 -8.09 18.65 5.24
N ILE A 91 -8.20 19.56 4.25
CA ILE A 91 -8.46 19.19 2.85
C ILE A 91 -7.35 18.30 2.31
N VAL A 92 -6.07 18.66 2.54
CA VAL A 92 -4.93 17.84 2.11
C VAL A 92 -4.96 16.47 2.77
N GLY A 93 -5.24 16.40 4.07
CA GLY A 93 -5.35 15.12 4.79
C GLY A 93 -6.50 14.24 4.27
N VAL A 94 -7.66 14.82 3.94
CA VAL A 94 -8.79 14.10 3.34
C VAL A 94 -8.44 13.58 1.95
N ILE A 95 -7.78 14.39 1.11
CA ILE A 95 -7.30 13.95 -0.21
C ILE A 95 -6.31 12.80 -0.06
N ALA A 96 -5.38 12.91 0.88
CA ALA A 96 -4.42 11.86 1.20
C ALA A 96 -5.13 10.56 1.59
N SER A 97 -6.16 10.66 2.45
CA SER A 97 -6.99 9.53 2.90
C SER A 97 -7.66 8.82 1.74
N ILE A 98 -8.29 9.57 0.84
CA ILE A 98 -8.96 9.02 -0.33
C ILE A 98 -7.96 8.33 -1.25
N LEU A 99 -6.78 8.94 -1.48
CA LEU A 99 -5.74 8.35 -2.32
C LEU A 99 -5.18 7.04 -1.74
N VAL A 100 -4.99 6.97 -0.42
CA VAL A 100 -4.57 5.73 0.26
C VAL A 100 -5.64 4.65 0.10
N ALA A 101 -6.91 4.99 0.36
CA ALA A 101 -8.02 4.06 0.21
C ALA A 101 -8.12 3.50 -1.22
N ILE A 102 -7.99 4.36 -2.24
CA ILE A 102 -7.95 3.95 -3.65
C ILE A 102 -6.72 3.08 -3.93
N GLY A 103 -5.57 3.41 -3.33
CA GLY A 103 -4.35 2.62 -3.43
C GLY A 103 -4.50 1.19 -2.92
N LEU A 104 -5.40 0.95 -1.95
CA LEU A 104 -5.70 -0.36 -1.38
C LEU A 104 -6.79 -1.13 -2.14
N LEU A 105 -7.49 -0.53 -3.10
CA LEU A 105 -8.52 -1.24 -3.88
C LEU A 105 -7.97 -2.40 -4.74
N PRO A 106 -6.85 -2.25 -5.47
CA PRO A 106 -6.31 -3.34 -6.29
C PRO A 106 -6.05 -4.65 -5.53
N PRO A 107 -5.34 -4.66 -4.38
CA PRO A 107 -5.09 -5.90 -3.65
C PRO A 107 -6.37 -6.52 -3.08
N TYR A 108 -7.33 -5.70 -2.66
CA TYR A 108 -8.64 -6.18 -2.21
C TYR A 108 -9.44 -6.83 -3.34
N TYR A 109 -9.41 -6.23 -4.53
CA TYR A 109 -10.07 -6.78 -5.71
C TYR A 109 -9.45 -8.12 -6.15
N GLU A 110 -8.12 -8.21 -6.21
CA GLU A 110 -7.42 -9.46 -6.53
C GLU A 110 -7.72 -10.57 -5.52
N MET A 111 -7.74 -10.22 -4.23
CA MET A 111 -8.09 -11.15 -3.16
C MET A 111 -9.54 -11.64 -3.28
N TRP A 112 -10.48 -10.75 -3.61
CA TRP A 112 -11.89 -11.10 -3.80
C TRP A 112 -12.07 -12.05 -4.99
N LYS A 113 -11.43 -11.75 -6.13
CA LYS A 113 -11.44 -12.60 -7.33
C LYS A 113 -10.88 -13.99 -7.02
N ARG A 114 -9.83 -14.09 -6.20
CA ARG A 114 -9.12 -15.33 -5.87
C ARG A 114 -9.58 -16.01 -4.57
N ARG A 115 -10.80 -15.71 -4.09
CA ARG A 115 -11.43 -16.32 -2.90
C ARG A 115 -10.55 -16.28 -1.63
N GLY A 116 -9.88 -15.17 -1.39
CA GLY A 116 -9.03 -14.96 -0.20
C GLY A 116 -7.56 -15.35 -0.38
N ARG A 117 -7.17 -15.84 -1.57
CA ARG A 117 -5.76 -16.09 -1.89
C ARG A 117 -5.07 -14.77 -2.23
N VAL A 118 -4.18 -14.34 -1.34
CA VAL A 118 -3.26 -13.22 -1.62
C VAL A 118 -2.13 -13.76 -2.48
N VAL A 119 -2.09 -13.37 -3.76
CA VAL A 119 -1.06 -13.75 -4.72
C VAL A 119 -0.50 -12.46 -5.30
N GLY A 120 0.82 -12.32 -5.37
CA GLY A 120 1.47 -11.11 -5.87
C GLY A 120 1.89 -10.12 -4.79
N ILE A 121 1.47 -10.32 -3.53
CA ILE A 121 1.95 -9.56 -2.37
C ILE A 121 2.53 -10.53 -1.33
N SER A 122 3.75 -10.25 -0.89
CA SER A 122 4.42 -11.01 0.16
C SER A 122 3.72 -10.82 1.51
N LEU A 123 3.48 -11.90 2.26
CA LEU A 123 2.99 -11.82 3.64
C LEU A 123 3.90 -10.98 4.53
N TRP A 124 5.21 -11.05 4.30
CA TRP A 124 6.18 -10.23 5.02
C TRP A 124 6.02 -8.75 4.70
N PHE A 125 5.67 -8.41 3.45
CA PHE A 125 5.40 -7.04 3.06
C PHE A 125 4.20 -6.48 3.85
N ILE A 126 3.08 -7.21 3.89
CA ILE A 126 1.88 -6.80 4.64
C ILE A 126 2.15 -6.72 6.15
N PHE A 127 2.95 -7.64 6.69
CA PHE A 127 3.31 -7.59 8.10
C PHE A 127 4.16 -6.37 8.47
N ILE A 128 5.13 -6.02 7.61
CA ILE A 128 5.96 -4.82 7.81
C ILE A 128 5.11 -3.54 7.68
N ASP A 129 4.19 -3.50 6.73
CA ASP A 129 3.21 -2.41 6.57
C ASP A 129 2.38 -2.23 7.85
N LEU A 130 1.92 -3.33 8.44
CA LEU A 130 1.09 -3.33 9.65
C LEU A 130 1.85 -2.81 10.85
N LEU A 131 3.10 -3.27 11.01
CA LEU A 131 3.99 -2.76 12.04
C LEU A 131 4.26 -1.27 11.82
N GLY A 132 4.47 -0.84 10.58
CA GLY A 132 4.63 0.56 10.22
C GLY A 132 3.44 1.41 10.64
N ALA A 133 2.22 1.01 10.25
CA ALA A 133 0.99 1.71 10.62
C ALA A 133 0.76 1.73 12.15
N PHE A 134 1.04 0.61 12.83
CA PHE A 134 0.94 0.51 14.29
C PHE A 134 1.92 1.44 15.00
N PHE A 135 3.21 1.41 14.64
CA PHE A 135 4.21 2.27 15.26
C PHE A 135 3.97 3.75 14.95
N SER A 136 3.46 4.08 13.76
CA SER A 136 3.07 5.44 13.42
C SER A 136 1.89 5.93 14.25
N LEU A 137 0.90 5.08 14.52
CA LEU A 137 -0.19 5.39 15.45
C LEU A 137 0.35 5.62 16.87
N MET A 138 1.25 4.76 17.36
CA MET A 138 1.87 4.94 18.68
C MET A 138 2.70 6.23 18.76
N ALA A 139 3.42 6.58 17.70
CA ALA A 139 4.16 7.84 17.62
C ALA A 139 3.22 9.05 17.63
N LEU A 140 2.04 8.95 17.02
CA LEU A 140 1.04 10.01 17.06
C LEU A 140 0.39 10.15 18.44
N VAL A 141 0.09 9.04 19.12
CA VAL A 141 -0.43 9.02 20.49
C VAL A 141 0.61 9.58 21.49
N ALA A 142 1.89 9.35 21.25
CA ALA A 142 2.98 9.88 22.08
C ALA A 142 3.27 11.37 21.82
N GLN A 143 2.65 11.99 20.80
CA GLN A 143 2.80 13.41 20.51
C GLN A 143 1.97 14.25 21.49
N HIS A 144 2.43 15.47 21.79
CA HIS A 144 1.76 16.36 22.74
C HIS A 144 0.34 16.73 22.28
N ASP A 145 0.19 17.00 20.98
CA ASP A 145 -1.10 17.32 20.35
C ASP A 145 -1.52 16.16 19.45
N PHE A 146 -2.65 15.55 19.80
CA PHE A 146 -3.18 14.40 19.07
C PHE A 146 -3.97 14.86 17.84
N ASP A 147 -3.48 14.51 16.65
CA ASP A 147 -4.20 14.75 15.40
C ASP A 147 -5.22 13.63 15.14
N ILE A 148 -6.51 13.97 15.27
CA ILE A 148 -7.62 13.02 15.10
C ILE A 148 -7.64 12.45 13.68
N LEU A 149 -7.35 13.28 12.66
CA LEU A 149 -7.41 12.85 11.26
C LEU A 149 -6.33 11.82 10.95
N GLY A 150 -5.08 12.06 11.36
CA GLY A 150 -3.98 11.12 11.28
C GLY A 150 -4.24 9.84 12.08
N GLY A 151 -4.84 9.96 13.27
CA GLY A 151 -5.19 8.81 14.10
C GLY A 151 -6.21 7.90 13.40
N ILE A 152 -7.29 8.48 12.86
CA ILE A 152 -8.30 7.74 12.09
C ILE A 152 -7.67 7.08 10.87
N LEU A 153 -6.78 7.77 10.17
CA LEU A 153 -6.06 7.25 9.01
C LEU A 153 -5.25 5.99 9.34
N TYR A 154 -4.41 6.05 10.37
CA TYR A 154 -3.60 4.89 10.76
C TYR A 154 -4.45 3.73 11.27
N ILE A 155 -5.51 4.01 12.05
CA ILE A 155 -6.44 2.97 12.51
C ILE A 155 -7.14 2.30 11.33
N ALA A 156 -7.60 3.07 10.34
CA ALA A 156 -8.26 2.53 9.16
C ALA A 156 -7.30 1.62 8.36
N VAL A 157 -6.05 2.03 8.18
CA VAL A 157 -5.01 1.23 7.53
C VAL A 157 -4.76 -0.08 8.28
N ILE A 158 -4.60 -0.02 9.61
CA ILE A 158 -4.43 -1.21 10.46
C ILE A 158 -5.60 -2.18 10.29
N ILE A 159 -6.85 -1.69 10.31
CA ILE A 159 -8.04 -2.54 10.13
C ILE A 159 -8.03 -3.19 8.75
N LEU A 160 -7.71 -2.44 7.70
CA LEU A 160 -7.65 -2.95 6.34
C LEU A 160 -6.56 -4.02 6.19
N GLU A 161 -5.39 -3.83 6.78
CA GLU A 161 -4.31 -4.81 6.70
C GLU A 161 -4.57 -6.07 7.52
N LEU A 162 -5.14 -5.92 8.72
CA LEU A 162 -5.64 -7.05 9.51
C LEU A 162 -6.72 -7.83 8.74
N GLY A 163 -7.56 -7.14 7.97
CA GLY A 163 -8.52 -7.76 7.06
C GLY A 163 -7.86 -8.63 5.99
N ILE A 164 -6.77 -8.14 5.38
CA ILE A 164 -6.01 -8.89 4.37
C ILE A 164 -5.31 -10.11 5.01
N LEU A 165 -4.61 -9.92 6.14
CA LEU A 165 -3.94 -11.01 6.86
C LEU A 165 -4.93 -12.05 7.36
N GLY A 166 -6.07 -11.62 7.91
CA GLY A 166 -7.13 -12.49 8.37
C GLY A 166 -7.74 -13.31 7.23
N SER A 167 -8.04 -12.68 6.10
CA SER A 167 -8.53 -13.36 4.90
C SER A 167 -7.55 -14.41 4.38
N HIS A 168 -6.25 -14.06 4.31
CA HIS A 168 -5.20 -15.00 3.92
C HIS A 168 -5.04 -16.16 4.91
N GLY A 169 -5.10 -15.87 6.21
CA GLY A 169 -5.06 -16.88 7.28
C GLY A 169 -6.23 -17.86 7.20
N ILE A 170 -7.45 -17.35 6.94
CA ILE A 170 -8.64 -18.18 6.71
C ILE A 170 -8.47 -19.04 5.46
N TRP A 171 -7.90 -18.49 4.39
CA TRP A 171 -7.59 -19.26 3.19
C TRP A 171 -6.61 -20.39 3.50
N LEU A 172 -5.47 -20.11 4.13
CA LEU A 172 -4.48 -21.11 4.53
C LEU A 172 -5.11 -22.21 5.37
N VAL A 173 -5.92 -21.87 6.37
CA VAL A 173 -6.61 -22.86 7.22
C VAL A 173 -7.57 -23.73 6.40
N ARG A 174 -8.29 -23.16 5.42
CA ARG A 174 -9.20 -23.90 4.53
C ARG A 174 -8.48 -24.79 3.53
N THR A 175 -7.35 -24.35 2.98
CA THR A 175 -6.56 -25.12 2.00
C THR A 175 -5.50 -26.02 2.64
N ARG A 176 -5.30 -26.01 3.96
CA ARG A 176 -4.38 -26.92 4.68
C ARG A 176 -4.53 -28.39 4.29
N ARG A 177 -5.76 -28.88 4.11
CA ARG A 177 -6.01 -30.27 3.69
C ARG A 177 -5.56 -30.53 2.25
N VAL A 178 -5.76 -29.54 1.38
CA VAL A 178 -5.33 -29.59 -0.03
C VAL A 178 -3.82 -29.49 -0.14
N HIS A 179 -3.18 -28.59 0.60
CA HIS A 179 -1.72 -28.49 0.66
C HIS A 179 -1.08 -29.78 1.21
N ARG A 180 -1.66 -30.41 2.22
CA ARG A 180 -1.18 -31.71 2.72
C ARG A 180 -1.33 -32.82 1.68
N ALA A 181 -2.45 -32.87 0.96
CA ALA A 181 -2.65 -33.84 -0.12
C ALA A 181 -1.69 -33.60 -1.30
N ALA A 182 -1.51 -32.34 -1.72
CA ALA A 182 -0.59 -31.97 -2.79
C ALA A 182 0.87 -32.27 -2.41
N ALA A 183 1.28 -31.99 -1.17
CA ALA A 183 2.62 -32.30 -0.68
C ALA A 183 2.91 -33.80 -0.63
N LEU A 184 1.90 -34.64 -0.39
CA LEU A 184 2.03 -36.11 -0.48
C LEU A 184 2.22 -36.58 -1.92
N GLU A 185 1.70 -35.84 -2.90
CA GLU A 185 1.88 -36.09 -4.34
C GLU A 185 3.10 -35.37 -4.93
N GLY A 186 3.87 -34.62 -4.12
CA GLY A 186 4.99 -33.81 -4.59
C GLY A 186 4.59 -32.60 -5.46
N LYS A 187 3.31 -32.24 -5.47
CA LYS A 187 2.73 -31.16 -6.28
C LYS A 187 2.53 -29.88 -5.46
N THR A 188 2.61 -28.74 -6.12
CA THR A 188 2.20 -27.46 -5.53
C THR A 188 0.69 -27.27 -5.62
N PHE A 189 0.15 -26.32 -4.85
CA PHE A 189 -1.26 -26.00 -4.92
C PHE A 189 -1.67 -25.44 -6.29
N ASP A 190 -0.77 -24.75 -6.98
CA ASP A 190 -1.00 -24.22 -8.32
C ASP A 190 -1.10 -25.37 -9.35
N ASP A 191 -0.27 -26.41 -9.24
CA ASP A 191 -0.36 -27.61 -10.09
C ASP A 191 -1.72 -28.32 -9.94
N VAL A 192 -2.22 -28.45 -8.70
CA VAL A 192 -3.54 -29.03 -8.42
C VAL A 192 -4.67 -28.15 -8.95
N LEU A 193 -4.51 -26.83 -8.92
CA LEU A 193 -5.49 -25.88 -9.46
C LEU A 193 -5.54 -25.94 -10.99
N GLU A 194 -4.39 -26.06 -11.66
CA GLU A 194 -4.29 -26.24 -13.12
C GLU A 194 -4.86 -27.59 -13.55
N GLU A 195 -4.52 -28.70 -12.89
CA GLU A 195 -5.09 -30.03 -13.19
C GLU A 195 -6.62 -30.03 -13.09
N LYS A 196 -7.18 -29.40 -12.05
CA LYS A 196 -8.63 -29.28 -11.84
C LYS A 196 -9.29 -28.39 -12.91
N ALA A 197 -8.58 -27.35 -13.36
CA ALA A 197 -9.04 -26.46 -14.43
C ALA A 197 -9.02 -27.16 -15.81
N HIS A 198 -7.95 -27.90 -16.13
CA HIS A 198 -7.85 -28.71 -17.34
C HIS A 198 -8.88 -29.85 -17.38
N ALA A 199 -9.20 -30.43 -16.22
CA ALA A 199 -10.26 -31.44 -16.09
C ALA A 199 -11.69 -30.87 -16.22
N GLY A 200 -11.86 -29.55 -16.37
CA GLY A 200 -13.17 -28.90 -16.48
C GLY A 200 -14.03 -28.98 -15.22
N THR A 201 -13.46 -29.42 -14.09
CA THR A 201 -14.21 -29.61 -12.84
C THR A 201 -14.39 -28.28 -12.11
N THR A 202 -15.63 -27.96 -11.72
CA THR A 202 -15.92 -26.77 -10.90
C THR A 202 -15.37 -26.96 -9.50
N TRP A 203 -14.19 -26.39 -9.26
CA TRP A 203 -13.52 -26.52 -7.96
C TRP A 203 -13.91 -25.38 -7.02
N LYS A 204 -14.11 -25.68 -5.73
CA LYS A 204 -14.51 -24.69 -4.71
C LYS A 204 -13.49 -23.55 -4.54
N PHE A 205 -12.25 -23.76 -4.98
CA PHE A 205 -11.13 -22.82 -4.90
C PHE A 205 -10.76 -22.19 -6.27
N SER A 206 -11.54 -22.44 -7.34
CA SER A 206 -11.33 -21.73 -8.60
C SER A 206 -11.61 -20.23 -8.46
N GLU A 207 -10.92 -19.42 -9.28
CA GLU A 207 -11.15 -17.97 -9.35
C GLU A 207 -12.65 -17.68 -9.60
N ARG A 208 -13.19 -16.69 -8.88
CA ARG A 208 -14.51 -16.16 -9.19
C ARG A 208 -14.43 -15.49 -10.56
N ARG A 209 -15.38 -15.83 -11.44
CA ARG A 209 -15.57 -15.15 -12.72
C ARG A 209 -16.03 -13.72 -12.50
#